data_AF-F5NVT9-F1
#
_entry.id   AF-F5NVT9-F1
#
_cell.length_a   1.000
_cell.length_b   1.000
_cell.length_c   1.000
_cell.angle_alpha   90.00
_cell.angle_beta   90.00
_cell.angle_gamma   90.00
#
_symmetry.space_group_name_H-M   'P 1'
#
loop_
_entity.id
_entity.type
_entity.pdbx_description
1 polymer ?
#
loop_
_entity_poly.entity_id
_entity_poly.type
_entity_poly.pdbx_seq_one_letter_code
_entity_poly.pdbx_strand_id
1 'polypeptide(L)'
;YCAYDYRVIQEQFGLKTSMSRKGNCYDNAPMESFWGTLKNESLSHYRFNNRDEAISVIREYIEIFYNRQRRHSRLGNISPQPSGKNIIRWLLKKRTNGSVRYCQYTSKHYANELGCRAL
;
A
#
# COMPACT_ATOMS: atom_id res chain seq x y z
N TYR A 1 -8.71 -10.88 12.42
CA TYR A 1 -8.85 -9.79 13.41
C TYR A 1 -9.37 -10.27 14.75
N CYS A 2 -10.35 -11.19 14.82
CA CYS A 2 -10.84 -11.73 16.11
C CYS A 2 -9.93 -12.74 16.81
N ALA A 3 -8.97 -13.36 16.09
CA ALA A 3 -8.06 -14.34 16.68
C ALA A 3 -7.21 -13.69 17.78
N TYR A 4 -7.05 -14.39 18.91
CA TYR A 4 -6.33 -13.88 20.08
C TYR A 4 -4.88 -13.52 19.75
N ASP A 5 -4.13 -14.44 19.15
CA ASP A 5 -2.72 -14.23 18.80
C ASP A 5 -2.52 -13.01 17.89
N TYR A 6 -3.46 -12.80 16.96
CA TYR A 6 -3.42 -11.64 16.07
C TYR A 6 -3.64 -10.33 16.82
N ARG A 7 -4.54 -10.30 17.81
CA ARG A 7 -4.77 -9.12 18.66
C ARG A 7 -3.56 -8.80 19.54
N VAL A 8 -2.92 -9.82 20.09
CA VAL A 8 -1.70 -9.66 20.90
C VAL A 8 -0.60 -8.96 20.09
N ILE A 9 -0.37 -9.41 18.84
CA ILE A 9 0.61 -8.78 17.95
C ILE A 9 0.22 -7.33 17.66
N GLN A 10 -1.06 -7.05 17.39
CA GLN A 10 -1.52 -5.69 17.14
C GLN A 10 -1.28 -4.76 18.33
N GLU A 11 -1.56 -5.23 19.55
CA GLU A 11 -1.34 -4.48 20.79
C GLU A 11 0.16 -4.24 21.04
N GLN A 12 1.01 -5.25 20.82
CA GLN A 12 2.47 -5.14 20.94
C GLN A 12 3.06 -4.04 20.04
N PHE A 13 2.53 -3.88 18.82
CA PHE A 13 2.97 -2.86 17.87
C PHE A 13 2.18 -1.54 17.97
N GLY A 14 1.26 -1.41 18.93
CA GLY A 14 0.42 -0.21 19.08
C GLY A 14 -0.52 0.05 17.90
N LEU A 15 -0.88 -0.99 17.15
CA LEU A 15 -1.73 -0.89 15.97
C LEU A 15 -3.19 -0.74 16.37
N LYS A 16 -3.83 0.35 15.94
CA LYS A 16 -5.27 0.55 16.11
C LYS A 16 -6.05 -0.19 15.03
N THR A 17 -6.72 -1.27 15.41
CA THR A 17 -7.62 -2.00 14.51
C THR A 17 -8.85 -1.15 14.18
N SER A 18 -9.05 -0.88 12.90
CA SER A 18 -10.25 -0.22 12.39
C SER A 18 -11.04 -1.23 11.58
N MET A 19 -12.22 -1.60 12.05
CA MET A 19 -13.13 -2.48 11.31
C MET A 19 -14.19 -1.63 10.61
N SER A 20 -14.42 -1.90 9.33
CA SER A 20 -15.51 -1.30 8.58
C SER A 20 -16.87 -1.66 9.18
N ARG A 21 -17.83 -0.74 9.07
CA ARG A 21 -19.23 -1.08 9.40
C ARG A 21 -19.69 -2.20 8.47
N LYS A 22 -20.54 -3.08 9.01
CA LYS A 22 -21.20 -4.14 8.22
C LYS A 22 -21.89 -3.51 7.01
N GLY A 23 -21.58 -4.01 5.81
CA GLY A 23 -22.15 -3.53 4.55
C GLY A 23 -21.42 -2.35 3.88
N ASN A 24 -20.31 -1.85 4.44
CA ASN A 24 -19.52 -0.81 3.76
C ASN A 24 -18.45 -1.42 2.84
N CYS A 25 -18.78 -1.62 1.56
CA CYS A 25 -17.83 -2.14 0.56
C CYS A 25 -16.75 -1.12 0.15
N TYR A 26 -16.97 0.19 0.36
CA TYR A 26 -16.04 1.22 -0.07
C TYR A 26 -14.69 1.17 0.67
N ASP A 27 -14.68 0.67 1.90
CA ASP A 27 -13.45 0.52 2.68
C ASP A 27 -12.56 -0.60 2.12
N ASN A 28 -13.17 -1.66 1.57
CA ASN A 28 -12.45 -2.78 0.95
C ASN A 28 -12.16 -2.57 -0.54
N ALA A 29 -12.91 -1.68 -1.20
CA ALA A 29 -12.79 -1.41 -2.64
C ALA A 29 -11.36 -1.15 -3.14
N PRO A 30 -10.47 -0.42 -2.41
CA PRO A 30 -9.08 -0.25 -2.84
C PRO A 30 -8.32 -1.58 -2.90
N MET A 31 -8.56 -2.47 -1.93
CA MET A 31 -7.91 -3.77 -1.84
C MET A 31 -8.47 -4.72 -2.90
N GLU A 32 -9.78 -4.72 -3.13
CA GLU A 32 -10.42 -5.49 -4.21
C GLU A 32 -9.88 -5.08 -5.59
N SER A 33 -9.76 -3.77 -5.83
CA SER A 33 -9.19 -3.23 -7.06
C SER A 33 -7.73 -3.66 -7.25
N PHE A 34 -6.92 -3.63 -6.19
CA PHE A 34 -5.55 -4.14 -6.23
C PHE A 34 -5.51 -5.62 -6.64
N TRP A 35 -6.29 -6.48 -5.98
CA TRP A 35 -6.28 -7.92 -6.26
C TRP A 35 -6.80 -8.25 -7.67
N GLY A 36 -7.82 -7.54 -8.15
CA GLY A 36 -8.30 -7.69 -9.52
C GLY A 36 -7.21 -7.31 -10.54
N THR A 37 -6.51 -6.22 -10.27
CA THR A 37 -5.41 -5.75 -11.12
C THR A 37 -4.23 -6.73 -11.15
N LEU A 38 -3.75 -7.17 -9.98
CA LEU A 38 -2.65 -8.13 -9.86
C LEU A 38 -2.95 -9.41 -10.65
N LYS A 39 -4.16 -9.94 -10.50
CA LYS A 39 -4.57 -11.16 -11.20
C LYS A 39 -4.62 -10.97 -12.71
N ASN A 40 -5.18 -9.85 -13.18
CA ASN A 40 -5.36 -9.60 -14.61
C ASN A 40 -4.06 -9.24 -15.33
N GLU A 41 -3.16 -8.50 -14.69
CA GLU A 41 -1.96 -7.97 -15.35
C GLU A 41 -0.71 -8.82 -15.12
N SER A 42 -0.63 -9.55 -14.00
CA SER A 42 0.51 -10.40 -13.67
C SER A 42 0.12 -11.86 -13.73
N LEU A 43 -0.74 -12.33 -12.82
CA LEU A 43 -0.91 -13.77 -12.60
C LEU A 43 -1.59 -14.51 -13.76
N SER A 44 -2.41 -13.83 -14.57
CA SER A 44 -3.08 -14.39 -15.75
C SER A 44 -2.11 -14.90 -16.82
N HIS A 45 -0.89 -14.35 -16.87
CA HIS A 45 0.12 -14.67 -17.88
C HIS A 45 1.16 -15.69 -17.40
N TYR A 46 1.12 -16.11 -16.14
CA TYR A 46 2.11 -17.01 -15.56
C TYR A 46 1.53 -18.40 -15.27
N ARG A 47 2.35 -19.42 -15.51
CA ARG A 47 2.16 -20.78 -14.99
C ARG A 47 3.32 -21.07 -14.07
N PHE A 48 3.06 -21.06 -12.77
CA PHE A 48 4.09 -21.28 -11.76
C PHE A 48 4.34 -22.77 -11.59
N ASN A 49 5.62 -23.15 -11.60
CA ASN A 49 6.04 -24.53 -11.37
C ASN A 49 6.15 -24.83 -9.88
N ASN A 50 6.43 -23.81 -9.06
CA ASN A 50 6.54 -23.93 -7.62
C ASN A 50 6.07 -22.65 -6.90
N ARG A 51 5.95 -22.75 -5.57
CA ARG A 51 5.45 -21.66 -4.73
C ARG A 51 6.42 -20.47 -4.66
N ASP A 52 7.72 -20.72 -4.65
CA ASP A 52 8.73 -19.68 -4.50
C ASP A 52 8.79 -18.77 -5.72
N GLU A 53 8.61 -19.34 -6.92
CA GLU A 53 8.44 -18.60 -8.17
C GLU A 53 7.25 -17.64 -8.10
N ALA A 54 6.09 -18.14 -7.64
CA ALA A 54 4.90 -17.30 -7.45
C ALA A 54 5.14 -16.17 -6.44
N ILE A 55 5.82 -16.46 -5.33
CA ILE A 55 6.18 -15.45 -4.32
C ILE A 55 7.09 -14.40 -4.95
N SER A 56 8.10 -14.80 -5.71
CA SER A 56 9.04 -13.86 -6.35
C SER A 56 8.32 -12.93 -7.31
N VAL A 57 7.48 -13.46 -8.20
CA VAL A 57 6.72 -12.66 -9.18
C VAL A 57 5.75 -11.71 -8.48
N ILE A 58 5.05 -12.17 -7.44
CA ILE A 58 4.13 -11.31 -6.68
C ILE A 58 4.90 -10.19 -5.96
N ARG A 59 6.06 -10.50 -5.35
CA ARG A 59 6.89 -9.48 -4.68
C ARG A 59 7.41 -8.46 -5.66
N GLU A 60 7.93 -8.89 -6.80
CA GLU A 60 8.41 -7.99 -7.85
C GLU A 60 7.28 -7.07 -8.35
N TYR A 61 6.10 -7.64 -8.61
CA TYR A 61 4.94 -6.87 -9.02
C TYR A 61 4.57 -5.81 -7.98
N ILE A 62 4.57 -6.14 -6.68
CA ILE A 62 4.21 -5.19 -5.62
C ILE A 62 5.29 -4.12 -5.46
N GLU A 63 6.54 -4.53 -5.25
CA GLU A 63 7.64 -3.65 -4.84
C GLU A 63 8.13 -2.77 -5.99
N ILE A 64 8.22 -3.31 -7.20
CA ILE A 64 8.79 -2.61 -8.35
C ILE A 64 7.70 -1.98 -9.18
N PHE A 65 6.75 -2.78 -9.67
CA PHE A 65 5.76 -2.28 -10.63
C PHE A 65 4.68 -1.44 -9.94
N TYR A 66 3.92 -2.01 -9.00
CA TYR A 66 2.77 -1.37 -8.38
C TYR A 66 3.16 -0.12 -7.58
N ASN A 67 4.16 -0.24 -6.69
CA ASN A 67 4.52 0.87 -5.82
C ASN A 67 5.31 1.97 -6.54
N ARG A 68 6.25 1.63 -7.44
CA ARG A 68 7.18 2.62 -8.00
C ARG A 68 6.79 3.11 -9.38
N GLN A 69 6.16 2.28 -10.21
CA GLN A 69 5.90 2.59 -11.62
C GLN A 69 4.42 2.84 -11.94
N ARG A 70 3.49 2.10 -11.33
CA ARG A 70 2.07 2.16 -11.66
C ARG A 70 1.49 3.53 -11.35
N ARG A 71 0.97 4.20 -12.38
CA ARG A 71 0.36 5.53 -12.25
C ARG A 71 -1.10 5.37 -11.82
N HIS A 72 -1.50 6.03 -10.74
CA HIS A 72 -2.88 5.96 -10.25
C HIS A 72 -3.61 7.28 -10.51
N SER A 73 -4.76 7.23 -11.21
CA SER A 73 -5.59 8.40 -11.51
C SER A 73 -5.98 9.19 -10.25
N ARG A 74 -6.38 8.48 -9.18
CA ARG A 74 -6.67 9.04 -7.85
C ARG A 74 -5.51 9.81 -7.23
N LEU A 75 -4.26 9.46 -7.55
CA LEU A 75 -3.07 10.16 -7.08
C LEU A 75 -2.65 11.31 -8.02
N GLY A 76 -3.30 11.48 -9.17
CA GLY A 76 -2.88 12.43 -10.21
C GLY A 76 -1.93 11.83 -11.23
N ASN A 77 -2.11 10.55 -11.56
CA ASN A 77 -1.24 9.81 -12.48
C ASN A 77 0.22 9.82 -12.05
N ILE A 78 0.45 9.62 -10.75
CA ILE A 78 1.76 9.35 -10.15
C ILE A 78 1.70 8.03 -9.39
N SER A 79 2.86 7.45 -9.13
CA SER A 79 2.96 6.18 -8.42
C SER A 79 2.73 6.30 -6.91
N PRO A 80 2.27 5.23 -6.25
CA PRO A 80 2.05 5.20 -4.79
C PRO A 80 3.28 5.57 -3.97
N GLN A 81 4.46 5.16 -4.41
CA GLN A 81 5.76 5.53 -3.85
C GLN A 81 6.51 6.41 -4.87
N PRO A 82 6.37 7.74 -4.77
CA PRO A 82 7.03 8.65 -5.69
C PRO A 82 8.55 8.61 -5.47
N SER A 83 9.32 8.37 -6.53
CA SER A 83 10.76 8.66 -6.55
C SER A 83 11.02 10.16 -6.32
N GLY A 84 12.20 10.57 -5.82
CA GLY A 84 12.50 11.93 -5.34
C GLY A 84 12.05 13.13 -6.23
N LYS A 85 11.95 12.97 -7.56
CA LYS A 85 11.42 14.03 -8.46
C LYS A 85 9.90 14.20 -8.39
N ASN A 86 9.16 13.14 -8.06
CA ASN A 86 7.69 13.13 -7.99
C ASN A 86 7.17 13.44 -6.57
N ILE A 87 8.04 13.43 -5.55
CA ILE A 87 7.65 13.70 -4.16
C ILE A 87 7.13 15.11 -3.96
N ILE A 88 7.75 16.12 -4.60
CA ILE A 88 7.36 17.53 -4.49
C ILE A 88 5.96 17.72 -5.07
N ARG A 89 5.70 17.14 -6.25
CA ARG A 89 4.38 17.20 -6.90
C ARG A 89 3.29 16.47 -6.09
N TRP A 90 3.64 15.34 -5.48
CA TRP A 90 2.73 14.61 -4.57
C TRP A 90 2.41 15.42 -3.31
N LEU A 91 3.42 16.00 -2.66
CA LEU A 91 3.27 16.84 -1.45
C LEU A 91 2.39 18.07 -1.74
N LEU A 92 2.62 18.76 -2.86
CA LEU A 92 1.82 19.91 -3.28
C LEU A 92 0.34 19.53 -3.50
N LYS A 93 0.07 18.40 -4.18
CA LYS A 93 -1.31 17.92 -4.41
C LYS A 93 -1.99 17.43 -3.12
N LYS A 94 -1.22 16.90 -2.17
CA LYS A 94 -1.72 16.52 -0.84
C LYS A 94 -2.13 17.74 -0.02
N ARG A 95 -1.38 18.85 -0.10
CA ARG A 95 -1.70 20.12 0.58
C ARG A 95 -3.03 20.72 0.11
N THR A 96 -3.39 20.57 -1.17
CA THR A 96 -4.64 21.13 -1.71
C THR A 96 -5.89 20.29 -1.42
N ASN A 97 -5.74 18.99 -1.12
CA ASN A 97 -6.88 18.07 -0.99
C ASN A 97 -7.34 17.76 0.45
N GLY A 98 -6.80 18.45 1.46
CA GLY A 98 -7.40 18.63 2.80
C GLY A 98 -7.77 17.40 3.64
N SER A 99 -7.56 16.17 3.18
CA SER A 99 -8.05 14.99 3.88
C SER A 99 -7.09 13.81 3.70
N VAL A 100 -6.37 13.44 4.77
CA VAL A 100 -5.62 12.19 4.81
C VAL A 100 -5.78 11.52 6.17
N ARG A 101 -6.64 10.49 6.21
CA ARG A 101 -6.42 9.34 7.09
C ARG A 101 -6.12 8.15 6.21
N TYR A 102 -4.84 7.84 6.06
CA TYR A 102 -4.38 6.50 5.75
C TYR A 102 -3.31 6.19 6.79
N CYS A 103 -3.47 5.04 7.46
CA CYS A 103 -2.50 4.51 8.41
C CYS A 103 -1.16 4.38 7.68
N GLN A 104 -0.25 5.33 7.93
CA GLN A 104 1.08 5.28 7.35
C GLN A 104 1.83 4.13 8.02
N TYR A 105 2.33 3.19 7.22
CA TYR A 105 3.45 2.34 7.62
C TYR A 105 4.70 3.22 7.66
N THR A 106 4.77 4.14 8.63
CA THR A 106 6.03 4.77 9.02
C THR A 106 6.72 3.83 10.01
N SER A 107 7.26 2.74 9.48
CA SER A 107 8.37 2.10 10.16
C SER A 107 9.43 3.18 10.36
N LYS A 108 9.79 3.47 11.62
CA LYS A 108 10.81 4.46 12.02
C LYS A 108 12.13 4.32 11.25
N HIS A 109 12.35 3.18 10.61
CA HIS A 109 13.54 2.85 9.85
C HIS A 109 13.76 3.74 8.61
N TYR A 110 12.72 4.25 7.95
CA TYR A 110 12.87 5.07 6.72
C TYR A 110 12.87 6.59 6.97
N ALA A 111 12.56 7.05 8.18
CA ALA A 111 12.51 8.48 8.49
C ALA A 111 13.92 9.11 8.51
N ASN A 112 14.94 8.34 8.89
CA ASN A 112 16.31 8.84 9.03
C ASN A 112 17.03 8.99 7.67
N GLU A 113 16.70 8.19 6.65
CA GLU A 113 17.34 8.30 5.33
C GLU A 113 16.83 9.50 4.50
N LEU A 114 15.64 10.03 4.83
CA LEU A 114 15.00 11.10 4.06
C LEU A 114 15.03 12.47 4.76
N GLY A 115 15.71 12.60 5.90
CA GLY A 115 15.93 13.88 6.58
C GLY A 115 14.65 14.63 6.98
N CYS A 116 13.52 13.93 7.11
CA CYS A 116 12.25 14.54 7.48
C CYS A 116 11.98 14.30 8.98
N ARG A 117 11.89 15.38 9.77
CA ARG A 117 11.46 15.29 11.18
C ARG A 117 10.04 14.73 11.22
N ALA A 118 9.87 13.68 12.01
CA ALA A 118 8.55 13.20 12.40
C ALA A 118 7.83 14.31 13.18
N LEU A 119 6.63 14.69 12.71
CA LEU A 119 5.62 15.40 13.48
C LEU A 119 4.58 14.39 13.93
#